data_AF-A0A5B7K0U9-F1
#
_entry.id   AF-A0A5B7K0U9-F1
#
_cell.length_a   1.000
_cell.length_b   1.000
_cell.length_c   1.000
_cell.angle_alpha   90.00
_cell.angle_beta   90.00
_cell.angle_gamma   90.00
#
_symmetry.space_group_name_H-M   'P 1'
#
loop_
_entity.id
_entity.type
_entity.pdbx_description
1 polymer ?
#
loop_
_entity_poly.entity_id
_entity_poly.type
_entity_poly.pdbx_seq_one_letter_code
_entity_poly.pdbx_strand_id
1 'polypeptide(L)'
;MQSGAIPDDHISASSYFDAAVNAIYGRAHVEAGGGAWCPREMVYREGLQYLEVNLGALHVVTKVEVQGRFGNGQGREFARQYKLQIWRPNMAHWTTYNDGRGEEVCVSLLCCVLTLGRSVAGS
;
A
#
# COMPACT_ATOMS: atom_id res chain seq x y z
N MET A 1 0.03 -3.45 9.91
CA MET A 1 -0.85 -2.35 9.45
C MET A 1 -2.15 -2.35 10.24
N GLN A 2 -3.01 -3.37 10.08
CA GLN A 2 -4.28 -3.50 10.82
C GLN A 2 -4.15 -3.39 12.35
N SER A 3 -3.11 -3.98 12.93
CA SER A 3 -2.89 -3.95 14.38
C SER A 3 -2.54 -2.58 14.97
N GLY A 4 -2.34 -1.54 14.16
CA GLY A 4 -1.88 -0.23 14.62
C GLY A 4 -0.39 -0.17 15.01
N ALA A 5 0.35 -1.28 14.93
CA ALA A 5 1.77 -1.34 15.32
C ALA A 5 2.71 -0.47 14.45
N ILE A 6 2.28 -0.09 13.24
CA ILE A 6 2.94 0.91 12.40
C ILE A 6 2.20 2.22 12.66
N PRO A 7 2.85 3.29 13.14
CA PRO A 7 2.19 4.56 13.45
C PRO A 7 1.72 5.28 12.18
N ASP A 8 0.80 6.22 12.32
CA ASP A 8 0.22 6.97 11.19
C ASP A 8 1.27 7.81 10.44
N ASP A 9 2.21 8.43 11.17
CA ASP A 9 3.31 9.21 10.59
C ASP A 9 4.29 8.38 9.72
N HIS A 10 4.17 7.04 9.78
CA HIS A 10 4.94 6.11 8.97
C HIS A 10 4.19 5.65 7.71
N ILE A 11 3.00 6.19 7.45
CA ILE A 11 2.20 5.87 6.27
C ILE A 11 1.97 7.16 5.49
N SER A 12 2.54 7.22 4.30
CA SER A 12 2.45 8.39 3.42
C SER A 12 2.01 7.96 2.02
N ALA A 13 1.66 8.93 1.18
CA ALA A 13 1.31 8.68 -0.21
C ALA A 13 1.77 9.84 -1.09
N SER A 14 1.92 9.57 -2.38
CA SER A 14 2.18 10.60 -3.40
C SER A 14 1.07 11.66 -3.46
N SER A 15 -0.19 11.24 -3.29
CA SER A 15 -1.34 12.13 -3.25
C SER A 15 -2.55 11.43 -2.61
N TYR A 16 -3.61 12.18 -2.34
CA TYR A 16 -4.91 11.65 -1.97
C TYR A 16 -6.03 12.51 -2.58
N PHE A 17 -7.15 11.87 -2.93
CA PHE A 17 -8.30 12.56 -3.52
C PHE A 17 -8.96 13.54 -2.55
N ASP A 18 -9.18 13.09 -1.32
CA ASP A 18 -9.77 13.87 -0.24
C ASP A 18 -9.25 13.40 1.13
N ALA A 19 -9.44 14.22 2.17
CA ALA A 19 -9.06 13.92 3.55
C ALA A 19 -9.66 12.60 4.04
N ALA A 20 -10.88 12.24 3.62
CA ALA A 20 -11.51 10.98 4.01
C ALA A 20 -10.76 9.74 3.46
N VAL A 21 -9.98 9.87 2.39
CA VAL A 21 -9.26 8.77 1.73
C VAL A 21 -7.75 8.99 1.71
N ASN A 22 -7.25 9.64 2.78
CA ASN A 22 -5.82 9.82 3.05
C ASN A 22 -5.10 8.46 3.22
N ALA A 23 -3.79 8.45 2.99
CA ALA A 23 -2.86 7.34 3.18
C ALA A 23 -3.09 6.55 4.49
N ILE A 24 -3.32 7.23 5.61
CA ILE A 24 -3.48 6.59 6.93
C ILE A 24 -4.71 5.67 7.02
N TYR A 25 -5.71 5.91 6.18
CA TYR A 25 -6.92 5.08 6.08
C TYR A 25 -6.72 3.87 5.15
N GLY A 26 -5.54 3.71 4.56
CA GLY A 26 -5.16 2.55 3.75
C GLY A 26 -4.79 1.30 4.55
N ARG A 27 -5.29 1.10 5.78
CA ARG A 27 -5.01 -0.08 6.62
C ARG A 27 -6.03 -1.19 6.38
N ALA A 28 -5.58 -2.42 6.10
CA ALA A 28 -6.50 -3.53 5.82
C ALA A 28 -7.45 -3.83 6.97
N HIS A 29 -8.69 -4.13 6.62
CA HIS A 29 -9.79 -4.43 7.56
C HIS A 29 -10.08 -3.31 8.57
N VAL A 30 -9.79 -2.05 8.21
CA VAL A 30 -10.07 -0.87 9.04
C VAL A 30 -10.93 0.11 8.23
N GLU A 31 -12.16 0.34 8.67
CA GLU A 31 -13.11 1.28 8.05
C GLU A 31 -13.06 2.67 8.70
N ALA A 32 -11.86 3.20 8.93
CA ALA A 32 -11.68 4.57 9.42
C ALA A 32 -11.70 5.56 8.23
N GLY A 33 -12.25 6.75 8.45
CA GLY A 33 -12.45 7.73 7.37
C GLY A 33 -13.35 7.17 6.27
N GLY A 34 -12.84 7.10 5.05
CA GLY A 34 -13.48 6.52 3.86
C GLY A 34 -13.15 5.05 3.63
N GLY A 35 -12.37 4.42 4.53
CA GLY A 35 -12.05 2.99 4.52
C GLY A 35 -10.99 2.56 3.49
N ALA A 36 -10.30 3.51 2.85
CA ALA A 36 -9.18 3.23 1.96
C ALA A 36 -8.30 4.46 1.72
N TRP A 37 -7.15 4.25 1.08
CA TRP A 37 -6.44 5.31 0.39
C TRP A 37 -6.86 5.37 -1.08
N CYS A 38 -7.11 6.57 -1.60
CA CYS A 38 -7.40 6.78 -3.02
C CYS A 38 -6.55 7.95 -3.55
N PRO A 39 -5.76 7.76 -4.62
CA PRO A 39 -4.95 8.83 -5.19
C PRO A 39 -5.82 9.94 -5.77
N ARG A 40 -5.25 11.15 -5.87
CA ARG A 40 -5.98 12.31 -6.41
C ARG A 40 -6.36 12.14 -7.86
N GLU A 41 -5.47 11.53 -8.64
CA GLU A 41 -5.65 11.29 -10.05
C GLU A 41 -5.81 9.79 -10.32
N MET A 42 -6.55 9.47 -11.38
CA MET A 42 -6.72 8.10 -11.82
C MET A 42 -5.39 7.52 -12.30
N VAL A 43 -5.03 6.33 -11.81
CA VAL A 43 -3.74 5.72 -12.11
C VAL A 43 -3.85 4.85 -13.35
N TYR A 44 -3.12 5.23 -14.39
CA TYR A 44 -2.89 4.43 -15.58
C TYR A 44 -1.62 3.60 -15.45
N ARG A 45 -1.30 2.79 -16.46
CA ARG A 45 -0.19 1.83 -16.46
C ARG A 45 1.18 2.46 -16.13
N GLU A 46 1.37 3.74 -16.46
CA GLU A 46 2.61 4.51 -16.21
C GLU A 46 2.49 5.49 -15.02
N GLY A 47 1.39 5.43 -14.28
CA GLY A 47 1.11 6.34 -13.18
C GLY A 47 2.08 6.16 -12.02
N LEU A 48 2.56 7.29 -11.49
CA LEU A 48 3.53 7.36 -10.38
C LEU A 48 2.86 7.47 -9.00
N GLN A 49 1.58 7.09 -8.89
CA GLN A 49 0.88 7.19 -7.61
C GLN A 49 1.24 5.99 -6.72
N TYR A 50 1.63 6.27 -5.47
CA TYR A 50 2.07 5.26 -4.52
C TYR A 50 1.54 5.54 -3.11
N LEU A 51 1.39 4.45 -2.36
CA LEU A 51 1.25 4.43 -0.90
C LEU A 51 2.57 3.88 -0.35
N GLU A 52 3.25 4.67 0.48
CA GLU A 52 4.51 4.32 1.11
C GLU A 52 4.29 3.95 2.58
N VAL A 53 4.99 2.91 3.02
CA VAL A 53 4.93 2.43 4.40
C VAL A 53 6.35 2.30 4.95
N ASN A 54 6.69 3.18 5.89
CA ASN A 54 7.95 3.14 6.61
C ASN A 54 7.86 2.16 7.79
N LEU A 55 8.62 1.08 7.73
CA LEU A 55 8.62 0.08 8.80
C LEU A 55 9.48 0.45 10.01
N GLY A 56 10.24 1.55 9.96
CA GLY A 56 11.08 2.07 11.04
C GLY A 56 12.38 1.27 11.29
N ALA A 57 12.41 -0.01 10.97
CA ALA A 57 13.59 -0.85 11.03
C ALA A 57 13.66 -1.78 9.81
N LEU A 58 14.74 -2.55 9.69
CA LEU A 58 14.84 -3.57 8.66
C LEU A 58 13.91 -4.75 8.99
N HIS A 59 13.04 -5.11 8.04
CA HIS A 59 12.14 -6.25 8.18
C HIS A 59 12.23 -7.19 6.99
N VAL A 60 11.96 -8.47 7.27
CA VAL A 60 11.62 -9.46 6.25
C VAL A 60 10.11 -9.43 6.05
N VAL A 61 9.69 -8.87 4.91
CA VAL A 61 8.30 -8.88 4.47
C VAL A 61 8.05 -10.16 3.67
N THR A 62 7.13 -11.00 4.13
CA THR A 62 6.83 -12.29 3.48
C THR A 62 5.48 -12.32 2.79
N LYS A 63 4.59 -11.40 3.14
CA LYS A 63 3.27 -11.29 2.52
C LYS A 63 2.87 -9.83 2.43
N VAL A 64 2.23 -9.50 1.32
CA VAL A 64 1.50 -8.25 1.14
C VAL A 64 0.04 -8.62 0.88
N GLU A 65 -0.86 -7.98 1.61
CA GLU A 65 -2.29 -8.05 1.36
C GLU A 65 -2.78 -6.71 0.84
N VAL A 66 -3.56 -6.78 -0.22
CA VAL A 66 -4.18 -5.62 -0.87
C VAL A 66 -5.70 -5.76 -0.79
N GLN A 67 -6.38 -4.70 -0.37
CA GLN A 67 -7.83 -4.66 -0.29
C GLN A 67 -8.37 -3.41 -1.04
N GLY A 68 -9.56 -3.53 -1.62
CA GLY A 68 -10.31 -2.40 -2.18
C GLY A 68 -11.07 -1.63 -1.11
N ARG A 69 -11.67 -0.50 -1.49
CA ARG A 69 -12.51 0.28 -0.59
C ARG A 69 -13.84 -0.44 -0.38
N PHE A 70 -14.17 -0.79 0.86
CA PHE A 70 -15.46 -1.37 1.19
C PHE A 70 -16.56 -0.30 1.25
N GLY A 71 -16.30 0.84 1.90
CA GLY A 71 -17.19 1.99 1.88
C GLY A 71 -18.61 1.66 2.36
N ASN A 72 -18.73 0.96 3.50
CA ASN A 72 -20.01 0.47 4.03
C ASN A 72 -20.82 -0.40 3.05
N GLY A 73 -20.13 -1.18 2.21
CA GLY A 73 -20.74 -2.06 1.20
C GLY A 73 -21.16 -1.36 -0.08
N GLN A 74 -20.92 -0.04 -0.20
CA GLN A 74 -21.17 0.73 -1.42
C GLN A 74 -19.90 0.96 -2.24
N GLY A 75 -18.72 0.67 -1.68
CA GLY A 75 -17.44 0.80 -2.34
C GLY A 75 -17.31 -0.15 -3.54
N ARG A 76 -16.81 0.39 -4.64
CA ARG A 76 -16.58 -0.35 -5.90
C ARG A 76 -15.15 -0.19 -6.41
N GLU A 77 -14.34 0.56 -5.68
CA GLU A 77 -13.00 0.96 -6.06
C GLU A 77 -11.98 -0.04 -5.50
N PHE A 78 -11.22 -0.67 -6.39
CA PHE A 78 -10.15 -1.58 -5.99
C PHE A 78 -8.99 -1.53 -6.99
N ALA A 79 -7.79 -1.74 -6.47
CA ALA A 79 -6.60 -1.98 -7.27
C ALA A 79 -6.72 -3.33 -7.97
N ARG A 80 -6.65 -3.36 -9.31
CA ARG A 80 -6.60 -4.64 -10.03
C ARG A 80 -5.20 -5.25 -10.03
N GLN A 81 -4.20 -4.38 -10.01
CA GLN A 81 -2.79 -4.70 -10.17
C GLN A 81 -1.99 -3.64 -9.41
N TYR A 82 -0.80 -3.97 -8.91
CA TYR A 82 0.07 -3.06 -8.17
C TYR A 82 1.54 -3.48 -8.34
N LYS A 83 2.46 -2.52 -8.47
CA LYS A 83 3.90 -2.79 -8.37
C LYS A 83 4.33 -2.63 -6.90
N LEU A 84 5.24 -3.49 -6.45
CA LEU A 84 5.86 -3.33 -5.14
C LEU A 84 7.29 -2.82 -5.35
N GLN A 85 7.63 -1.71 -4.69
CA GLN A 85 9.01 -1.22 -4.65
C GLN A 85 9.52 -1.28 -3.22
N ILE A 86 10.80 -1.62 -3.08
CA ILE A 86 11.48 -1.75 -1.79
C ILE A 86 12.73 -0.87 -1.78
N TRP A 87 12.98 -0.25 -0.63
CA TRP A 87 14.21 0.47 -0.34
C TRP A 87 14.75 0.09 1.02
N ARG A 88 16.07 0.12 1.17
CA ARG A 88 16.80 -0.15 2.41
C ARG A 88 18.00 0.79 2.50
N PRO A 89 18.54 1.10 3.70
CA PRO A 89 19.63 2.08 3.87
C PRO A 89 20.86 1.87 2.98
N ASN A 90 21.17 0.64 2.58
CA ASN A 90 22.31 0.32 1.71
C ASN A 90 21.96 0.29 0.21
N MET A 91 20.80 0.83 -0.19
CA MET A 91 20.35 0.95 -1.58
C MET A 91 20.36 2.40 -2.03
N ALA A 92 20.91 2.66 -3.21
CA ALA A 92 20.95 4.01 -3.79
C ALA A 92 19.58 4.47 -4.32
N HIS A 93 18.71 3.53 -4.71
CA HIS A 93 17.40 3.81 -5.29
C HIS A 93 16.40 2.71 -4.89
N TRP A 94 15.12 3.03 -5.00
CA TRP A 94 14.04 2.05 -4.87
C TRP A 94 14.18 0.98 -5.95
N THR A 95 14.00 -0.29 -5.57
CA THR A 95 14.02 -1.42 -6.51
C THR A 95 12.65 -2.06 -6.59
N THR A 96 12.17 -2.30 -7.81
CA THR A 96 10.92 -3.03 -8.03
C THR A 96 11.11 -4.50 -7.65
N TYR A 97 10.24 -4.99 -6.78
CA TYR A 97 10.12 -6.41 -6.48
C TYR A 97 9.46 -7.11 -7.67
N ASN A 98 10.18 -8.05 -8.26
CA ASN A 98 9.62 -9.00 -9.21
C ASN A 98 9.35 -10.29 -8.44
N ASP A 99 8.15 -10.84 -8.59
CA ASP A 99 7.95 -12.22 -8.17
C ASP A 99 8.88 -13.12 -9.01
N GLY A 100 9.21 -14.31 -8.51
CA GLY A 100 10.10 -15.23 -9.24
C GLY A 100 9.57 -15.69 -10.61
N ARG A 101 8.44 -15.15 -11.09
CA ARG A 101 7.85 -15.38 -12.41
C ARG A 101 8.13 -14.23 -13.38
N GLY A 102 8.76 -13.14 -12.93
CA GLY A 102 9.17 -12.02 -13.78
C GLY A 102 8.00 -11.13 -14.21
N GLU A 103 6.83 -11.25 -13.57
CA GLU A 103 5.65 -10.48 -13.95
C GLU A 103 5.65 -9.12 -13.21
N GLU A 104 5.84 -8.04 -13.96
CA GLU A 104 5.48 -6.70 -13.49
C GLU A 104 3.95 -6.63 -13.38
N VAL A 105 3.44 -6.63 -12.15
CA VAL A 105 2.01 -6.47 -11.91
C VAL A 105 1.61 -5.00 -12.17
N CYS A 106 1.29 -4.68 -13.42
CA CYS A 106 1.15 -3.30 -13.92
C CYS A 106 -0.30 -2.77 -13.81
N VAL A 107 -0.49 -1.51 -13.40
CA VAL A 107 -1.59 -1.05 -12.51
C VAL A 107 -2.81 -0.43 -13.22
N SER A 108 -4.00 -0.62 -12.63
CA SER A 108 -5.05 0.41 -12.53
C SER A 108 -5.48 0.53 -11.07
N LEU A 109 -5.35 1.73 -10.48
CA LEU A 109 -5.63 2.00 -9.07
C LEU A 109 -6.69 3.09 -8.95
N LEU A 110 -7.83 2.72 -8.35
CA LEU A 110 -8.90 3.65 -7.98
C LEU A 110 -8.91 3.88 -6.46
N CYS A 111 -8.68 2.84 -5.65
CA CYS A 111 -8.35 2.91 -4.21
C CYS A 111 -7.59 1.63 -3.79
N CYS A 112 -6.74 1.72 -2.76
CA CYS A 112 -5.96 0.60 -2.22
C CYS A 112 -5.88 0.65 -0.70
N VAL A 113 -5.65 -0.52 -0.13
CA VAL A 113 -5.45 -0.75 1.28
C VAL A 113 -4.35 -1.81 1.42
N LEU A 114 -3.36 -1.61 2.29
CA LEU A 114 -2.18 -2.46 2.39
C LEU A 114 -2.02 -3.06 3.79
N THR A 115 -1.73 -4.37 3.86
CA THR A 115 -1.10 -4.98 5.03
C THR A 115 0.22 -5.65 4.67
N LEU A 116 1.28 -5.25 5.37
CA LEU A 116 2.58 -5.92 5.33
C LEU A 116 2.64 -6.97 6.44
N GLY A 117 2.78 -8.24 6.05
CA GLY A 117 3.02 -9.36 6.95
C GLY A 117 4.51 -9.48 7.29
N ARG A 118 4.84 -9.44 8.58
CA ARG A 118 6.19 -9.72 9.09
C ARG A 118 6.34 -11.23 9.28
N SER A 119 7.41 -11.81 8.73
CA SER A 119 7.95 -13.04 9.31
C SER A 119 8.91 -12.65 10.41
N VAL A 120 8.61 -13.07 11.64
CA VAL A 120 9.61 -13.08 12.70
C VAL A 120 10.56 -14.22 12.34
N ALA A 121 11.78 -13.90 11.92
CA ALA A 121 12.82 -14.91 11.80
C ALA A 121 12.99 -15.53 13.19
N GLY A 122 12.70 -16.83 13.28
CA GLY A 122 12.83 -17.60 14.51
C GLY A 122 14.23 -17.46 15.11
N SER A 123 14.26 -17.35 16.43
CA SER A 123 15.42 -17.71 17.24
C SER A 123 15.30 -19.20 17.58
#